data_AF-A0A0U2YH06-F1
#
_entry.id   AF-A0A0U2YH06-F1
#
_cell.length_a   1.000
_cell.length_b   1.000
_cell.length_c   1.000
_cell.angle_alpha   90.00
_cell.angle_beta   90.00
_cell.angle_gamma   90.00
#
_symmetry.space_group_name_H-M   'P 1'
#
loop_
_entity.id
_entity.type
_entity.pdbx_description
1 polymer ?
#
loop_
_entity_poly.entity_id
_entity_poly.type
_entity_poly.pdbx_seq_one_letter_code
_entity_poly.pdbx_strand_id
1 'polypeptide(L)' 'MATAGHIAEGAPLVARWHKKFVRRLRQGTPLSPSEIDEGFACFDTEDFQIGYKAFLAKEKPQFIGK' A
#
# COMPACT_ATOMS: atom_id res chain seq x y z
N MET A 1 -16.20 11.98 10.76
CA MET A 1 -14.78 11.87 10.33
C MET A 1 -14.24 10.42 10.36
N ALA A 2 -15.06 9.38 10.57
CA ALA A 2 -14.57 7.99 10.67
C ALA A 2 -13.82 7.49 9.42
N THR A 3 -14.31 7.82 8.22
CA THR A 3 -13.70 7.39 6.96
C THR A 3 -12.25 7.84 6.80
N ALA A 4 -11.94 9.10 7.13
CA ALA A 4 -10.57 9.62 7.05
C ALA A 4 -9.66 8.93 8.08
N GLY A 5 -10.20 8.65 9.28
CA GLY A 5 -9.50 7.89 10.32
C GLY A 5 -9.11 6.49 9.84
N HIS A 6 -10.06 5.72 9.28
CA HIS A 6 -9.79 4.37 8.78
C HIS A 6 -8.74 4.35 7.66
N ILE A 7 -8.71 5.38 6.80
CA ILE A 7 -7.67 5.49 5.76
C ILE A 7 -6.30 5.76 6.40
N ALA A 8 -6.24 6.62 7.42
CA ALA A 8 -5.00 6.98 8.10
C ALA A 8 -4.41 5.85 8.97
N GLU A 9 -5.21 4.84 9.32
CA GLU A 9 -4.73 3.64 10.04
C GLU A 9 -3.97 2.65 9.14
N GLY A 10 -4.06 2.78 7.82
CA GLY A 10 -3.35 1.93 6.86
C GLY A 10 -1.95 2.42 6.51
N ALA A 11 -1.14 1.56 5.89
CA ALA A 11 0.19 1.90 5.42
C ALA A 11 0.13 3.03 4.36
N PRO A 12 0.75 4.19 4.59
CA PRO A 12 0.55 5.37 3.75
C PRO A 12 1.16 5.22 2.35
N LEU A 13 2.26 4.48 2.19
CA LEU A 13 2.86 4.21 0.87
C LEU A 13 1.93 3.34 0.00
N VAL A 14 1.35 2.29 0.58
CA VAL A 14 0.39 1.42 -0.11
C VAL A 14 -0.88 2.19 -0.50
N ALA A 15 -1.40 3.04 0.38
CA ALA A 15 -2.56 3.89 0.05
C ALA A 15 -2.28 4.82 -1.14
N ARG A 16 -1.07 5.38 -1.23
CA ARG A 16 -0.63 6.21 -2.36
C ARG A 16 -0.48 5.38 -3.64
N TRP A 17 0.14 4.20 -3.56
CA TRP A 17 0.31 3.31 -4.71
C TRP A 17 -1.01 2.82 -5.27
N HIS A 18 -1.94 2.34 -4.44
CA HIS A 18 -3.26 1.91 -4.93
C HIS A 18 -4.00 3.04 -5.65
N LYS A 19 -3.91 4.28 -5.14
CA LYS A 19 -4.47 5.45 -5.83
C LYS A 19 -3.78 5.73 -7.17
N LYS A 20 -2.45 5.58 -7.25
CA LYS A 20 -1.68 5.70 -8.50
C LYS A 20 -2.10 4.63 -9.50
N PHE A 21 -2.16 3.37 -9.08
CA PHE A 21 -2.48 2.23 -9.94
C PHE A 21 -3.92 2.28 -10.46
N VAL A 22 -4.90 2.62 -9.62
CA VAL A 22 -6.28 2.83 -10.08
C VAL A 22 -6.35 3.95 -11.12
N ARG A 23 -5.62 5.06 -10.93
CA ARG A 23 -5.55 6.14 -11.93
C ARG A 23 -4.89 5.67 -13.23
N ARG A 24 -3.87 4.81 -13.16
CA ARG A 24 -3.20 4.24 -14.33
C ARG A 24 -4.10 3.27 -15.10
N LEU A 25 -4.82 2.39 -14.39
CA LEU A 25 -5.78 1.46 -15.00
C LEU A 25 -6.92 2.18 -15.72
N ARG A 26 -7.37 3.33 -15.19
CA ARG A 26 -8.41 4.15 -15.84
C ARG A 26 -8.03 4.69 -17.22
N GLN A 27 -6.75 4.67 -17.60
CA GLN A 27 -6.31 5.10 -18.93
C GLN A 27 -6.65 4.08 -20.03
N GLY A 28 -6.96 2.83 -19.66
CA GLY A 28 -7.42 1.80 -20.61
C GLY A 28 -6.36 1.26 -21.57
N THR A 29 -5.11 1.71 -21.47
CA THR A 29 -3.98 1.19 -22.24
C THR A 29 -3.30 0.04 -21.48
N PRO A 30 -2.76 -0.97 -22.19
CA PRO A 30 -2.00 -2.06 -21.57
C PRO A 30 -0.89 -1.55 -20.65
N LEU A 31 -0.62 -2.29 -19.57
CA LEU A 31 0.51 -2.01 -18.69
C LEU A 31 1.80 -2.53 -19.31
N SER A 32 2.87 -1.78 -19.14
CA SER A 32 4.22 -2.26 -19.40
C SER A 32 4.69 -3.21 -18.29
N PRO A 33 5.70 -4.08 -18.54
CA PRO A 33 6.25 -4.94 -17.51
C PRO A 33 6.72 -4.19 -16.26
N SER A 34 7.37 -3.03 -16.41
CA SER A 34 7.85 -2.23 -15.28
C SER A 34 6.71 -1.66 -14.42
N GLU A 35 5.54 -1.38 -15.01
CA GLU A 35 4.34 -0.95 -14.26
C GLU A 35 3.72 -2.10 -13.47
N ILE A 36 3.85 -3.33 -13.97
CA ILE A 36 3.44 -4.54 -13.25
C ILE A 36 4.42 -4.79 -12.10
N ASP A 37 5.73 -4.70 -12.36
CA ASP A 37 6.80 -4.90 -11.38
C ASP A 37 6.70 -3.90 -10.22
N GLU A 38 6.32 -2.64 -10.49
CA GLU A 38 6.10 -1.63 -9.44
C GLU A 38 5.05 -2.09 -8.41
N GLY A 39 4.09 -2.93 -8.81
CA GLY A 39 3.08 -3.51 -7.91
C GLY A 39 3.68 -4.37 -6.79
N PHE A 40 4.90 -4.88 -6.96
CA PHE A 40 5.61 -5.70 -6.00
C PHE A 40 6.56 -4.90 -5.10
N ALA A 41 6.81 -3.63 -5.38
CA ALA A 41 7.72 -2.80 -4.58
C ALA A 41 7.27 -2.62 -3.12
N CYS A 42 6.01 -2.93 -2.79
CA CYS A 42 5.52 -2.88 -1.42
C CYS A 42 6.17 -3.91 -0.49
N PHE A 43 6.65 -5.04 -1.00
CA PHE A 43 7.25 -6.11 -0.18
C PHE A 43 8.58 -5.69 0.46
N ASP A 44 9.27 -4.73 -0.14
CA ASP A 44 10.55 -4.19 0.33
C ASP A 44 10.40 -3.03 1.33
N THR A 45 9.16 -2.64 1.66
CA THR A 45 8.90 -1.54 2.61
C THR A 45 9.00 -2.00 4.06
N GLU A 46 9.40 -1.07 4.94
CA GLU A 46 9.41 -1.31 6.38
C GLU A 46 7.98 -1.53 6.91
N ASP A 47 7.02 -0.79 6.35
CA ASP A 47 5.60 -0.93 6.64
C ASP A 47 5.05 -2.32 6.30
N PHE A 48 5.56 -2.98 5.25
CA PHE A 48 5.18 -4.37 4.97
C PHE A 48 5.63 -5.31 6.09
N GLN A 49 6.88 -5.16 6.55
CA GLN A 49 7.41 -5.96 7.67
C GLN A 49 6.66 -5.68 8.98
N ILE A 50 6.31 -4.42 9.25
CA ILE A 50 5.49 -4.02 10.40
C ILE A 50 4.11 -4.67 10.32
N GLY A 51 3.43 -4.55 9.18
CA GLY A 51 2.10 -5.11 8.98
C GLY A 51 2.09 -6.63 9.12
N TYR A 52 3.09 -7.31 8.53
CA TYR A 52 3.26 -8.75 8.63
C TYR A 52 3.44 -9.22 10.08
N LYS A 53 4.37 -8.61 10.82
CA LYS A 53 4.63 -8.96 12.23
C LYS A 53 3.42 -8.67 13.12
N ALA A 54 2.79 -7.51 12.96
CA ALA A 54 1.61 -7.12 13.73
C ALA A 54 0.43 -8.07 13.48
N PHE A 55 0.22 -8.49 12.21
CA PHE A 55 -0.81 -9.46 11.87
C PHE A 55 -0.59 -10.81 12.58
N LEU A 56 0.64 -11.33 12.56
CA LEU A 56 0.97 -12.57 13.25
C LEU A 56 0.81 -12.46 14.77
N ALA A 57 1.19 -11.32 15.35
CA ALA A 57 1.06 -11.04 16.78
C ALA A 57 -0.40 -10.69 17.20
N LYS A 58 -1.31 -10.48 16.25
CA LYS A 58 -2.67 -9.95 16.48
C LYS A 58 -2.68 -8.57 17.14
N GLU A 59 -1.70 -7.75 16.80
CA GLU A 59 -1.53 -6.39 17.32
C GLU A 59 -1.90 -5.34 16.26
N LYS A 60 -2.17 -4.11 16.70
CA LYS A 60 -2.39 -2.99 15.79
C LYS A 60 -1.05 -2.51 15.22
N PRO A 61 -0.86 -2.49 13.89
CA PRO A 61 0.39 -2.01 13.30
C PRO A 61 0.58 -0.50 13.52
N GLN A 62 1.84 -0.09 13.66
CA GLN A 62 2.24 1.32 13.68
C GLN A 62 3.07 1.62 12.44
N PHE A 63 2.40 2.00 11.35
CA PHE A 63 3.07 2.33 10.09
C PHE A 63 3.81 3.67 10.20
N ILE A 64 4.98 3.74 9.57
CA ILE A 64 5.87 4.91 9.58
C ILE A 64 6.06 5.52 8.19
N GLY A 65 5.51 4.90 7.14
CA GLY A 65 5.58 5.39 5.77
C GLY A 65 6.91 5.19 5.09
N LYS A 66 7.54 4.04 5.36
CA LYS A 66 8.80 3.59 4.76
C LYS A 66 8.67 2.15 4.31
#